data_AF-A0A2H0GDU6-F1
#
_entry.id   AF-A0A2H0GDU6-F1
#
_cell.length_a   1.000
_cell.length_b   1.000
_cell.length_c   1.000
_cell.angle_alpha   90.00
_cell.angle_beta   90.00
_cell.angle_gamma   90.00
#
_symmetry.space_group_name_H-M   'P 1'
#
loop_
_entity.id
_entity.type
_entity.pdbx_description
1 polymer ?
#
loop_
_entity_poly.entity_id
_entity_poly.type
_entity_poly.pdbx_seq_one_letter_code
_entity_poly.pdbx_strand_id
1 'polypeptide(L)'
;MQLNLKLNKTKYIKMKTTNFKLLTLIAASSTIMLACNPLAKMIKRQGEVNYTVTPNPLEMHGDSIALSVNGSFPAKYFNKKVSATVTPVIVYEGGTEEFKPFKLKGEVSEAEGTTINYEKGGSFSHTAKIPYKDGMQKATLELRASGEYKGKTKDLDPRKVADGTIITPKLVMASDKAILAVDKFEKFNLVNNNVEIHYLVNNSVVRGSEMTDKDIKDLKANFKAWQEDVKMEYNSLVIDAYASPEGEISKNENLANERAASAGKAMIALLKQNKIEVPEGFSKETGKGEDWTGFKTLMQASDIKDKELIIRVLEQYADVTKREEEIKNLAATYNEVAKKVLPQLRRSQVNLVMKHHNLTDDELKTLVDTKIDSLDAEQMLYAATLYNDLAKKESIYKSFEKKFPNDWRGPNNVGYIYVAQNKLADAKAEFEKANAIESTPIVNNNLGIIERLNGNLDAALAYYEKAAGAGKEVNENKGIINIIKGDYVAATSNFSGVNSFNAALANLLNGNNSIGQTIDNSADKDEALSYYLKAIAGARSGDKGAMVDNLKTATSKDASLKAKAKDDAEFIKYRDDAEFQSTVN
;
A
#
# COMPACT_ATOMS: atom_id res chain seq x y z
N MET A 1 74.65 -49.71 -47.26
CA MET A 1 75.99 -49.15 -47.01
C MET A 1 76.25 -49.26 -45.51
N GLN A 2 77.24 -50.07 -45.10
CA GLN A 2 77.75 -50.31 -43.72
C GLN A 2 76.72 -50.77 -42.64
N LEU A 3 76.84 -51.96 -42.02
CA LEU A 3 77.69 -52.34 -40.86
C LEU A 3 77.41 -51.43 -39.64
N ASN A 4 77.17 -51.85 -38.38
CA ASN A 4 77.40 -53.08 -37.58
C ASN A 4 76.47 -53.04 -36.32
N LEU A 5 76.26 -54.03 -35.42
CA LEU A 5 76.74 -55.42 -35.24
C LEU A 5 75.72 -56.29 -34.43
N LYS A 6 76.08 -57.58 -34.25
CA LYS A 6 75.51 -58.73 -33.49
C LYS A 6 74.98 -58.45 -32.05
N LEU A 7 73.93 -59.10 -31.52
CA LEU A 7 73.72 -60.56 -31.20
C LEU A 7 74.74 -61.07 -30.16
N ASN A 8 74.42 -61.84 -29.10
CA ASN A 8 73.46 -62.95 -28.89
C ASN A 8 73.10 -63.06 -27.38
N LYS A 9 71.93 -63.57 -26.92
CA LYS A 9 71.50 -65.00 -26.79
C LYS A 9 72.49 -65.88 -25.97
N THR A 10 72.12 -66.87 -25.12
CA THR A 10 70.85 -67.61 -24.97
C THR A 10 70.76 -68.50 -23.70
N LYS A 11 69.52 -68.85 -23.33
CA LYS A 11 69.00 -70.18 -22.87
C LYS A 11 69.25 -70.79 -21.48
N TYR A 12 68.11 -70.99 -20.78
CA TYR A 12 67.52 -72.27 -20.28
C TYR A 12 68.39 -73.31 -19.55
N ILE A 13 67.85 -73.85 -18.44
CA ILE A 13 67.53 -75.28 -18.23
C ILE A 13 66.48 -75.43 -17.11
N LYS A 14 65.71 -76.51 -17.11
CA LYS A 14 64.56 -76.80 -16.24
C LYS A 14 64.64 -78.25 -15.77
N MET A 15 64.64 -78.58 -14.47
CA MET A 15 64.21 -79.93 -13.98
C MET A 15 64.06 -80.09 -12.44
N LYS A 16 62.98 -80.82 -12.07
CA LYS A 16 62.76 -81.75 -10.93
C LYS A 16 62.97 -81.33 -9.45
N THR A 17 61.84 -81.11 -8.78
CA THR A 17 61.33 -81.83 -7.57
C THR A 17 62.26 -82.82 -6.81
N THR A 18 62.42 -82.64 -5.48
CA THR A 18 61.93 -83.57 -4.43
C THR A 18 62.04 -83.04 -2.98
N ASN A 19 60.91 -83.05 -2.27
CA ASN A 19 60.64 -83.35 -0.84
C ASN A 19 61.69 -83.17 0.31
N PHE A 20 61.31 -82.25 1.22
CA PHE A 20 61.10 -82.43 2.69
C PHE A 20 62.24 -82.52 3.74
N LYS A 21 61.98 -81.81 4.87
CA LYS A 21 62.58 -81.88 6.23
C LYS A 21 63.99 -81.25 6.40
N LEU A 22 64.32 -80.50 7.47
CA LEU A 22 63.56 -79.91 8.60
C LEU A 22 64.48 -78.94 9.39
N LEU A 23 63.97 -77.77 9.85
CA LEU A 23 64.60 -76.82 10.82
C LEU A 23 65.95 -76.16 10.35
N THR A 24 66.33 -74.91 10.70
CA THR A 24 65.89 -74.01 11.79
C THR A 24 66.13 -72.51 11.45
N LEU A 25 65.46 -71.63 12.21
CA LEU A 25 65.80 -70.22 12.52
C LEU A 25 65.56 -69.06 11.50
N ILE A 26 64.45 -68.36 11.75
CA ILE A 26 64.28 -66.89 11.77
C ILE A 26 64.62 -66.09 10.49
N ALA A 27 63.58 -65.77 9.73
CA ALA A 27 63.43 -64.46 9.12
C ALA A 27 62.18 -63.79 9.73
N ALA A 28 62.36 -62.70 10.47
CA ALA A 28 61.25 -61.95 11.04
C ALA A 28 60.54 -61.16 9.93
N SER A 29 59.45 -61.71 9.39
CA SER A 29 58.54 -60.98 8.52
C SER A 29 57.79 -59.93 9.35
N SER A 30 58.37 -58.73 9.41
CA SER A 30 57.68 -57.54 9.91
C SER A 30 56.48 -57.22 9.01
N THR A 31 55.32 -57.74 9.39
CA THR A 31 54.04 -57.25 8.89
C THR A 31 53.87 -55.82 9.36
N ILE A 32 54.33 -54.88 8.52
CA ILE A 32 54.02 -53.46 8.65
C ILE A 32 52.51 -53.33 8.53
N MET A 33 51.81 -53.34 9.66
CA MET A 33 50.43 -52.89 9.72
C MET A 33 50.43 -51.42 9.32
N LEU A 34 49.99 -51.14 8.09
CA LEU A 34 49.63 -49.80 7.66
C LEU A 34 48.50 -49.30 8.56
N ALA A 35 48.85 -48.60 9.63
CA ALA A 35 47.89 -47.99 10.54
C ALA A 35 47.03 -47.01 9.74
N CYS A 36 45.80 -47.41 9.43
CA CYS A 36 44.88 -46.64 8.60
C CYS A 36 44.70 -45.22 9.17
N ASN A 37 45.22 -44.21 8.47
CA ASN A 37 45.00 -42.82 8.80
C ASN A 37 43.48 -42.54 8.87
N PRO A 38 42.93 -42.08 10.01
CA PRO A 38 41.50 -41.82 10.16
C PRO A 38 40.92 -40.91 9.07
N LEU A 39 41.69 -39.90 8.62
CA LEU A 39 41.28 -38.99 7.55
C LEU A 39 41.07 -39.72 6.21
N ALA A 40 41.93 -40.69 5.89
CA ALA A 40 41.79 -41.50 4.69
C ALA A 40 40.56 -42.44 4.75
N LYS A 41 40.13 -42.84 5.94
CA LYS A 41 38.86 -43.58 6.13
C LYS A 41 37.64 -42.67 5.97
N MET A 42 37.71 -41.42 6.43
CA MET A 42 36.63 -40.44 6.29
C MET A 42 36.38 -40.07 4.82
N ILE A 43 37.44 -39.78 4.05
CA ILE A 43 37.35 -39.47 2.61
C ILE A 43 36.72 -40.63 1.84
N LYS A 44 37.22 -41.87 2.02
CA LYS A 44 36.65 -43.08 1.39
C LYS A 44 35.17 -43.33 1.69
N ARG A 45 34.64 -42.73 2.76
CA ARG A 45 33.26 -42.90 3.24
C ARG A 45 32.44 -41.61 3.19
N GLN A 46 32.93 -40.52 2.59
CA GLN A 46 32.31 -39.19 2.67
C GLN A 46 30.89 -39.14 2.06
N GLY A 47 30.56 -40.06 1.14
CA GLY A 47 29.22 -40.25 0.61
C GLY A 47 28.20 -40.78 1.64
N GLU A 48 28.65 -41.39 2.74
CA GLU A 48 27.78 -41.88 3.83
C GLU A 48 27.30 -40.76 4.79
N VAL A 49 27.88 -39.55 4.68
CA VAL A 49 27.45 -38.40 5.47
C VAL A 49 26.20 -37.81 4.85
N ASN A 50 25.21 -37.45 5.67
CA ASN A 50 24.03 -36.74 5.17
C ASN A 50 24.18 -35.24 5.42
N TYR A 51 23.77 -34.44 4.43
CA TYR A 51 23.68 -32.99 4.53
C TYR A 51 22.36 -32.54 3.93
N THR A 52 21.71 -31.58 4.58
CA THR A 52 20.57 -30.83 4.05
C THR A 52 20.83 -29.35 4.26
N VAL A 53 20.38 -28.53 3.30
CA VAL A 53 20.44 -27.08 3.38
C VAL A 53 19.03 -26.53 3.25
N THR A 54 18.71 -25.56 4.11
CA THR A 54 17.44 -24.83 4.08
C THR A 54 17.73 -23.33 3.99
N PRO A 55 17.13 -22.58 3.06
CA PRO A 55 16.29 -23.07 1.95
C PRO A 55 17.12 -23.78 0.85
N ASN A 56 16.46 -24.54 -0.03
CA ASN A 56 17.03 -25.09 -1.26
C ASN A 56 15.94 -25.13 -2.36
N PRO A 57 16.00 -24.30 -3.43
CA PRO A 57 17.04 -23.32 -3.78
C PRO A 57 17.37 -22.31 -2.66
N LEU A 58 18.56 -21.68 -2.73
CA LEU A 58 18.85 -20.58 -1.78
C LEU A 58 17.91 -19.41 -2.03
N GLU A 59 17.75 -18.54 -1.03
CA GLU A 59 16.87 -17.37 -1.14
C GLU A 59 17.61 -16.10 -0.71
N MET A 60 17.45 -15.04 -1.49
CA MET A 60 17.86 -13.69 -1.12
C MET A 60 16.75 -13.04 -0.29
N HIS A 61 17.10 -12.51 0.88
CA HIS A 61 16.21 -11.75 1.76
C HIS A 61 16.86 -10.42 2.10
N GLY A 62 16.22 -9.32 1.66
CA GLY A 62 16.84 -8.00 1.62
C GLY A 62 18.08 -7.99 0.73
N ASP A 63 19.24 -7.69 1.33
CA ASP A 63 20.55 -7.58 0.67
C ASP A 63 21.39 -8.87 0.70
N SER A 64 20.86 -9.97 1.23
CA SER A 64 21.68 -11.08 1.72
C SER A 64 21.09 -12.46 1.47
N ILE A 65 21.96 -13.48 1.47
CA ILE A 65 21.58 -14.89 1.48
C ILE A 65 21.83 -15.45 2.88
N ALA A 66 20.82 -16.07 3.48
CA ALA A 66 20.93 -16.79 4.75
C ALA A 66 20.63 -18.29 4.54
N LEU A 67 21.33 -19.14 5.28
CA LEU A 67 21.14 -20.59 5.19
C LEU A 67 21.30 -21.30 6.54
N SER A 68 20.71 -22.49 6.64
CA SER A 68 20.96 -23.48 7.68
C SER A 68 21.52 -24.75 7.04
N VAL A 69 22.76 -25.11 7.39
CA VAL A 69 23.35 -26.42 7.05
C VAL A 69 23.07 -27.37 8.20
N ASN A 70 22.34 -28.43 7.92
CA ASN A 70 22.12 -29.53 8.85
C ASN A 70 22.79 -30.79 8.30
N GLY A 71 23.27 -31.66 9.18
CA GLY A 71 23.86 -32.91 8.72
C GLY A 71 24.01 -33.95 9.82
N SER A 72 24.25 -35.19 9.39
CA SER A 72 24.46 -36.33 10.30
C SER A 72 25.56 -37.25 9.81
N PHE A 73 26.41 -37.65 10.75
CA PHE A 73 27.46 -38.64 10.55
C PHE A 73 26.98 -40.01 11.04
N PRO A 74 27.14 -41.08 10.27
CA PRO A 74 26.74 -42.41 10.70
C PRO A 74 27.67 -42.97 11.78
N ALA A 75 27.21 -44.03 12.43
CA ALA A 75 27.99 -44.80 13.40
C ALA A 75 29.38 -45.17 12.85
N LYS A 76 30.39 -45.05 13.72
CA LYS A 76 31.80 -45.38 13.48
C LYS A 76 32.44 -44.62 12.31
N TYR A 77 31.89 -43.45 11.95
CA TYR A 77 32.45 -42.52 10.95
C TYR A 77 33.45 -41.54 11.57
N PHE A 78 32.97 -40.61 12.41
CA PHE A 78 33.76 -39.46 12.89
C PHE A 78 34.71 -39.90 14.00
N ASN A 79 36.01 -40.08 13.68
CA ASN A 79 36.97 -40.66 14.63
C ASN A 79 37.14 -39.78 15.89
N LYS A 80 37.19 -40.42 17.07
CA LYS A 80 37.29 -39.75 18.38
C LYS A 80 38.41 -38.71 18.47
N LYS A 81 39.51 -38.83 17.72
CA LYS A 81 40.68 -37.93 17.79
C LYS A 81 40.82 -37.00 16.57
N VAL A 82 39.78 -36.87 15.75
CA VAL A 82 39.75 -35.98 14.57
C VAL A 82 39.00 -34.70 14.91
N SER A 83 39.36 -33.60 14.27
CA SER A 83 38.51 -32.41 14.08
C SER A 83 38.24 -32.19 12.60
N ALA A 84 37.17 -31.47 12.26
CA ALA A 84 36.89 -31.05 10.89
C ALA A 84 36.40 -29.61 10.88
N THR A 85 36.93 -28.79 9.98
CA THR A 85 36.37 -27.48 9.65
C THR A 85 35.54 -27.63 8.38
N VAL A 86 34.30 -27.16 8.40
CA VAL A 86 33.39 -27.19 7.24
C VAL A 86 33.03 -25.77 6.86
N THR A 87 33.28 -25.43 5.60
CA THR A 87 33.00 -24.12 5.00
C THR A 87 31.93 -24.30 3.92
N PRO A 88 30.73 -23.72 4.08
CA PRO A 88 29.79 -23.57 2.98
C PRO A 88 30.32 -22.51 2.00
N VAL A 89 30.34 -22.81 0.71
CA VAL A 89 30.86 -21.93 -0.34
C VAL A 89 29.85 -21.82 -1.47
N ILE A 90 29.44 -20.60 -1.79
CA ILE A 90 28.71 -20.31 -3.02
C ILE A 90 29.72 -20.22 -4.16
N VAL A 91 29.50 -20.99 -5.22
CA VAL A 91 30.24 -20.96 -6.48
C VAL A 91 29.33 -20.42 -7.56
N TYR A 92 29.78 -19.39 -8.29
CA TYR A 92 29.01 -18.69 -9.32
C TYR A 92 29.98 -18.14 -10.39
N GLU A 93 29.47 -17.62 -11.49
CA GLU A 93 30.31 -17.14 -12.61
C GLU A 93 31.31 -16.03 -12.20
N GLY A 94 30.94 -15.20 -11.21
CA GLY A 94 31.80 -14.17 -10.64
C GLY A 94 32.86 -14.66 -9.64
N GLY A 95 32.89 -15.95 -9.32
CA GLY A 95 33.90 -16.55 -8.42
C GLY A 95 33.30 -17.37 -7.28
N THR A 96 33.86 -17.21 -6.08
CA THR A 96 33.42 -17.96 -4.89
C THR A 96 33.33 -17.07 -3.66
N GLU A 97 32.24 -17.16 -2.90
CA GLU A 97 32.12 -16.55 -1.57
C GLU A 97 32.00 -17.63 -0.48
N GLU A 98 32.72 -17.45 0.62
CA GLU A 98 32.68 -18.35 1.76
C GLU A 98 31.72 -17.83 2.85
N PHE A 99 30.82 -18.69 3.30
CA PHE A 99 30.08 -18.47 4.54
C PHE A 99 31.00 -18.72 5.73
N LYS A 100 30.67 -18.14 6.89
CA LYS A 100 31.39 -18.38 8.15
C LYS A 100 31.55 -19.90 8.40
N PRO A 101 32.79 -20.43 8.49
CA PRO A 101 33.01 -21.85 8.68
C PRO A 101 32.62 -22.29 10.10
N PHE A 102 32.33 -23.58 10.25
CA PHE A 102 32.03 -24.21 11.53
C PHE A 102 32.96 -25.40 11.80
N LYS A 103 33.23 -25.67 13.08
CA LYS A 103 34.11 -26.74 13.52
C LYS A 103 33.33 -27.88 14.17
N LEU A 104 33.72 -29.09 13.83
CA LEU A 104 33.22 -30.36 14.35
C LEU A 104 34.38 -31.14 14.96
N LYS A 105 34.13 -31.95 16.00
CA LYS A 105 35.19 -32.70 16.64
C LYS A 105 34.77 -34.06 17.18
N GLY A 106 35.72 -34.99 17.24
CA GLY A 106 35.55 -36.25 17.94
C GLY A 106 35.66 -36.06 19.46
N GLU A 107 35.11 -37.03 20.20
CA GLU A 107 34.98 -37.05 21.67
C GLU A 107 36.30 -36.87 22.46
N VAL A 108 37.45 -37.12 21.83
CA VAL A 108 38.81 -37.11 22.41
C VAL A 108 39.71 -36.13 21.62
N SER A 109 39.12 -35.23 20.83
CA SER A 109 39.84 -34.17 20.13
C SER A 109 39.89 -32.90 21.00
N GLU A 110 41.11 -32.38 21.17
CA GLU A 110 41.41 -31.17 21.95
C GLU A 110 40.96 -29.88 21.23
N ALA A 111 40.66 -29.96 19.93
CA ALA A 111 40.13 -28.83 19.16
C ALA A 111 38.81 -28.28 19.72
N GLU A 112 38.47 -27.05 19.33
CA GLU A 112 37.14 -26.48 19.53
C GLU A 112 36.18 -26.91 18.41
N GLY A 113 34.90 -27.08 18.74
CA GLY A 113 33.85 -27.46 17.79
C GLY A 113 32.77 -28.35 18.40
N THR A 114 31.69 -28.58 17.64
CA THR A 114 30.57 -29.44 18.04
C THR A 114 31.02 -30.90 18.10
N THR A 115 30.82 -31.55 19.25
CA THR A 115 31.24 -32.95 19.47
C THR A 115 30.33 -33.94 18.74
N ILE A 116 30.93 -34.81 17.93
CA ILE A 116 30.28 -35.94 17.25
C ILE A 116 30.73 -37.25 17.93
N ASN A 117 29.78 -38.07 18.37
CA ASN A 117 30.06 -39.35 19.03
C ASN A 117 30.49 -40.41 18.00
N TYR A 118 31.54 -41.17 18.28
CA TYR A 118 32.06 -42.14 17.31
C TYR A 118 31.19 -43.40 17.21
N GLU A 119 30.67 -43.96 18.32
CA GLU A 119 29.96 -45.24 18.28
C GLU A 119 28.54 -45.12 17.71
N LYS A 120 27.82 -44.06 18.08
CA LYS A 120 26.43 -43.79 17.68
C LYS A 120 26.31 -42.91 16.44
N GLY A 121 27.38 -42.21 16.07
CA GLY A 121 27.31 -41.10 15.12
C GLY A 121 26.84 -39.82 15.81
N GLY A 122 26.43 -38.81 15.03
CA GLY A 122 25.91 -37.58 15.58
C GLY A 122 25.48 -36.57 14.52
N SER A 123 24.61 -35.65 14.92
CA SER A 123 24.08 -34.60 14.05
C SER A 123 24.65 -33.23 14.43
N PHE A 124 24.61 -32.30 13.48
CA PHE A 124 24.96 -30.89 13.70
C PHE A 124 23.99 -29.99 12.95
N SER A 125 23.92 -28.74 13.38
CA SER A 125 23.26 -27.63 12.69
C SER A 125 24.17 -26.41 12.75
N HIS A 126 24.23 -25.65 11.66
CA HIS A 126 24.97 -24.40 11.56
C HIS A 126 24.16 -23.40 10.74
N THR A 127 24.11 -22.14 11.17
CA THR A 127 23.49 -21.05 10.41
C THR A 127 24.54 -20.03 10.00
N ALA A 128 24.40 -19.51 8.78
CA ALA A 128 25.30 -18.50 8.24
C ALA A 128 24.57 -17.57 7.28
N LYS A 129 25.12 -16.36 7.11
CA LYS A 129 24.60 -15.30 6.25
C LYS A 129 25.77 -14.62 5.54
N ILE A 130 25.62 -14.29 4.27
CA ILE A 130 26.53 -13.41 3.50
C ILE A 130 25.72 -12.40 2.68
N PRO A 131 26.27 -11.24 2.32
CA PRO A 131 25.67 -10.35 1.34
C PRO A 131 25.52 -11.05 -0.02
N TYR A 132 24.44 -10.74 -0.73
CA TYR A 132 24.24 -11.16 -2.11
C TYR A 132 25.18 -10.39 -3.05
N LYS A 133 25.72 -11.06 -4.08
CA LYS A 133 26.47 -10.45 -5.18
C LYS A 133 25.85 -10.87 -6.51
N ASP A 134 25.88 -9.97 -7.50
CA ASP A 134 25.34 -10.28 -8.83
C ASP A 134 26.07 -11.48 -9.47
N GLY A 135 25.29 -12.33 -10.15
CA GLY A 135 25.72 -13.66 -10.60
C GLY A 135 25.30 -14.79 -9.67
N MET A 136 25.05 -14.53 -8.38
CA MET A 136 24.63 -15.58 -7.41
C MET A 136 23.24 -16.18 -7.70
N GLN A 137 22.40 -15.57 -8.55
CA GLN A 137 21.18 -16.22 -9.03
C GLN A 137 21.48 -17.58 -9.70
N LYS A 138 22.64 -17.66 -10.36
CA LYS A 138 23.20 -18.86 -11.01
C LYS A 138 24.34 -19.47 -10.18
N ALA A 139 24.11 -19.61 -8.88
CA ALA A 139 25.05 -20.24 -7.97
C ALA A 139 24.83 -21.76 -7.83
N THR A 140 25.84 -22.45 -7.33
CA THR A 140 25.72 -23.72 -6.60
C THR A 140 26.35 -23.60 -5.23
N LEU A 141 25.71 -24.15 -4.20
CA LEU A 141 26.30 -24.23 -2.87
C LEU A 141 27.05 -25.54 -2.70
N GLU A 142 28.31 -25.46 -2.30
CA GLU A 142 29.15 -26.59 -1.93
C GLU A 142 29.50 -26.56 -0.44
N LEU A 143 29.67 -27.73 0.18
CA LEU A 143 30.37 -27.86 1.45
C LEU A 143 31.80 -28.34 1.18
N ARG A 144 32.78 -27.56 1.63
CA ARG A 144 34.20 -27.90 1.63
C ARG A 144 34.60 -28.26 3.06
N ALA A 145 35.16 -29.43 3.26
CA ALA A 145 35.52 -29.92 4.60
C ALA A 145 36.99 -30.30 4.68
N SER A 146 37.71 -29.75 5.66
CA SER A 146 39.09 -30.11 5.96
C SER A 146 39.18 -30.82 7.30
N GLY A 147 39.64 -32.06 7.30
CA GLY A 147 39.80 -32.88 8.50
C GLY A 147 41.23 -32.83 9.04
N GLU A 148 41.39 -32.73 10.35
CA GLU A 148 42.69 -32.71 11.02
C GLU A 148 42.87 -33.90 11.98
N TYR A 149 44.05 -34.50 11.96
CA TYR A 149 44.46 -35.56 12.89
C TYR A 149 45.93 -35.38 13.27
N LYS A 150 46.20 -35.12 14.56
CA LYS A 150 47.55 -34.91 15.11
C LYS A 150 48.36 -33.84 14.34
N GLY A 151 47.77 -32.67 14.10
CA GLY A 151 48.42 -31.56 13.37
C GLY A 151 48.62 -31.80 11.86
N LYS A 152 48.08 -32.89 11.30
CA LYS A 152 48.03 -33.12 9.85
C LYS A 152 46.61 -32.89 9.35
N THR A 153 46.45 -31.95 8.41
CA THR A 153 45.20 -31.69 7.71
C THR A 153 45.07 -32.55 6.45
N LYS A 154 43.83 -32.80 6.02
CA LYS A 154 43.51 -33.29 4.69
C LYS A 154 42.08 -32.92 4.32
N ASP A 155 41.92 -32.40 3.11
CA ASP A 155 40.61 -32.03 2.56
C ASP A 155 39.82 -33.26 2.09
N LEU A 156 38.51 -33.15 2.21
CA LEU A 156 37.50 -34.02 1.59
C LEU A 156 37.07 -33.39 0.27
N ASP A 157 36.50 -34.20 -0.63
CA ASP A 157 36.04 -33.71 -1.92
C ASP A 157 34.84 -32.75 -1.71
N PRO A 158 34.79 -31.58 -2.39
CA PRO A 158 33.67 -30.66 -2.29
C PRO A 158 32.34 -31.33 -2.62
N ARG A 159 31.32 -31.07 -1.81
CA ARG A 159 29.98 -31.64 -2.00
C ARG A 159 28.95 -30.56 -2.28
N LYS A 160 28.40 -30.56 -3.50
CA LYS A 160 27.21 -29.78 -3.84
C LYS A 160 26.02 -30.17 -2.95
N VAL A 161 25.31 -29.17 -2.43
CA VAL A 161 24.20 -29.33 -1.48
C VAL A 161 22.97 -28.45 -1.76
N ALA A 162 23.09 -27.38 -2.56
CA ALA A 162 21.95 -26.59 -3.03
C ALA A 162 22.21 -25.99 -4.43
N ASP A 163 21.14 -25.60 -5.11
CA ASP A 163 21.12 -25.07 -6.48
C ASP A 163 20.46 -23.69 -6.55
N GLY A 164 21.11 -22.74 -7.24
CA GLY A 164 20.59 -21.40 -7.52
C GLY A 164 20.36 -20.51 -6.31
N THR A 165 20.01 -19.25 -6.57
CA THR A 165 19.45 -18.33 -5.58
C THR A 165 18.20 -17.66 -6.13
N ILE A 166 17.08 -17.78 -5.42
CA ILE A 166 15.84 -17.04 -5.67
C ILE A 166 16.09 -15.57 -5.33
N ILE A 167 15.97 -14.71 -6.35
CA ILE A 167 16.21 -13.26 -6.26
C ILE A 167 14.94 -12.44 -6.52
N THR A 168 13.77 -13.05 -6.34
CA THR A 168 12.44 -12.44 -6.54
C THR A 168 12.24 -11.07 -5.86
N PRO A 169 12.84 -10.73 -4.69
CA PRO A 169 12.78 -9.36 -4.17
C PRO A 169 13.40 -8.30 -5.08
N LYS A 170 14.36 -8.65 -5.96
CA LYS A 170 14.92 -7.73 -6.97
C LYS A 170 13.91 -7.32 -8.06
N LEU A 171 12.70 -7.89 -8.09
CA LEU A 171 11.63 -7.46 -8.99
C LEU A 171 10.95 -6.16 -8.54
N VAL A 172 11.21 -5.67 -7.32
CA VAL A 172 10.57 -4.48 -6.75
C VAL A 172 10.67 -3.27 -7.69
N MET A 173 9.53 -2.71 -8.07
CA MET A 173 9.46 -1.56 -8.96
C MET A 173 9.70 -0.25 -8.19
N ALA A 174 10.38 0.70 -8.82
CA ALA A 174 10.48 2.08 -8.33
C ALA A 174 9.19 2.86 -8.61
N SER A 175 8.08 2.40 -8.04
CA SER A 175 6.72 2.90 -8.30
C SER A 175 6.24 3.92 -7.26
N ASP A 176 7.16 4.75 -6.75
CA ASP A 176 6.90 5.72 -5.68
C ASP A 176 5.73 6.65 -6.01
N LYS A 177 4.93 6.97 -4.99
CA LYS A 177 3.72 7.78 -5.10
C LYS A 177 3.94 9.14 -4.46
N ALA A 178 4.34 10.11 -5.28
CA ALA A 178 4.33 11.52 -4.88
C ALA A 178 2.88 12.00 -4.72
N ILE A 179 2.63 12.88 -3.75
CA ILE A 179 1.31 13.41 -3.45
C ILE A 179 1.23 14.86 -3.95
N LEU A 180 0.25 15.11 -4.82
CA LEU A 180 -0.13 16.45 -5.25
C LEU A 180 -0.91 17.14 -4.14
N ALA A 181 -0.63 18.41 -3.86
CA ALA A 181 -1.47 19.22 -3.01
C ALA A 181 -2.70 19.70 -3.80
N VAL A 182 -3.87 19.22 -3.43
CA VAL A 182 -5.12 19.49 -4.15
C VAL A 182 -5.66 20.90 -3.88
N ASP A 183 -6.52 21.36 -4.78
CA ASP A 183 -7.35 22.54 -4.60
C ASP A 183 -8.54 22.29 -3.65
N LYS A 184 -9.26 23.37 -3.34
CA LYS A 184 -10.56 23.38 -2.67
C LYS A 184 -11.60 24.13 -3.51
N PHE A 185 -11.53 24.01 -4.84
CA PHE A 185 -12.41 24.75 -5.73
C PHE A 185 -13.81 24.11 -5.78
N GLU A 186 -14.80 24.84 -5.27
CA GLU A 186 -16.21 24.46 -5.39
C GLU A 186 -16.77 24.97 -6.73
N LYS A 187 -17.48 24.13 -7.49
CA LYS A 187 -18.05 24.57 -8.78
C LYS A 187 -19.21 25.56 -8.64
N PHE A 188 -19.87 25.57 -7.49
CA PHE A 188 -20.91 26.53 -7.15
C PHE A 188 -21.02 26.70 -5.63
N ASN A 189 -21.53 27.86 -5.21
CA ASN A 189 -21.94 28.13 -3.83
C ASN A 189 -23.46 28.01 -3.72
N LEU A 190 -23.98 27.56 -2.56
CA LEU A 190 -25.41 27.58 -2.27
C LEU A 190 -25.81 28.91 -1.61
N VAL A 191 -26.81 29.59 -2.17
CA VAL A 191 -27.37 30.84 -1.66
C VAL A 191 -28.78 30.58 -1.14
N ASN A 192 -28.98 30.75 0.16
CA ASN A 192 -30.26 30.54 0.83
C ASN A 192 -31.08 31.83 0.83
N ASN A 193 -32.36 31.74 0.46
CA ASN A 193 -33.28 32.87 0.42
C ASN A 193 -34.53 32.53 1.24
N ASN A 194 -34.51 32.92 2.51
CA ASN A 194 -35.53 32.55 3.48
C ASN A 194 -36.69 33.55 3.51
N VAL A 195 -37.92 33.03 3.58
CA VAL A 195 -39.19 33.76 3.76
C VAL A 195 -40.11 32.98 4.70
N GLU A 196 -41.03 33.65 5.38
CA GLU A 196 -41.97 33.02 6.31
C GLU A 196 -43.43 33.29 5.93
N ILE A 197 -44.25 32.24 5.91
CA ILE A 197 -45.69 32.34 5.63
C ILE A 197 -46.47 32.07 6.92
N HIS A 198 -47.28 33.02 7.38
CA HIS A 198 -48.01 32.91 8.66
C HIS A 198 -49.48 32.48 8.48
N TYR A 199 -50.00 31.72 9.44
CA TYR A 199 -51.30 31.08 9.37
C TYR A 199 -52.22 31.52 10.51
N LEU A 200 -53.53 31.52 10.23
CA LEU A 200 -54.54 31.64 11.28
C LEU A 200 -54.56 30.37 12.14
N VAL A 201 -55.14 30.47 13.35
CA VAL A 201 -55.34 29.33 14.25
C VAL A 201 -56.11 28.21 13.53
N ASN A 202 -55.69 26.96 13.73
CA ASN A 202 -56.30 25.76 13.14
C ASN A 202 -56.54 25.82 11.62
N ASN A 203 -55.66 26.53 10.90
CA ASN A 203 -55.80 26.76 9.46
C ASN A 203 -54.47 26.53 8.74
N SER A 204 -54.54 25.86 7.58
CA SER A 204 -53.43 25.53 6.69
C SER A 204 -53.47 26.32 5.37
N VAL A 205 -54.44 27.23 5.16
CA VAL A 205 -54.56 28.02 3.93
C VAL A 205 -53.64 29.25 3.98
N VAL A 206 -52.76 29.36 2.98
CA VAL A 206 -51.93 30.55 2.72
C VAL A 206 -52.85 31.71 2.28
N ARG A 207 -52.79 32.84 2.98
CA ARG A 207 -53.58 34.03 2.63
C ARG A 207 -52.86 34.86 1.56
N GLY A 208 -53.63 35.58 0.74
CA GLY A 208 -53.09 36.50 -0.25
C GLY A 208 -52.25 37.64 0.35
N SER A 209 -52.51 38.01 1.62
CA SER A 209 -51.70 38.96 2.40
C SER A 209 -50.24 38.50 2.52
N GLU A 210 -50.02 37.24 2.94
CA GLU A 210 -48.67 36.70 3.16
C GLU A 210 -47.86 36.71 1.86
N MET A 211 -48.52 36.41 0.74
CA MET A 211 -47.90 36.45 -0.58
C MET A 211 -47.55 37.88 -1.06
N THR A 212 -47.80 38.89 -0.21
CA THR A 212 -47.44 40.30 -0.40
C THR A 212 -46.67 40.88 0.80
N ASP A 213 -46.20 40.07 1.75
CA ASP A 213 -45.35 40.53 2.83
C ASP A 213 -43.96 40.94 2.34
N LYS A 214 -43.18 41.60 3.21
CA LYS A 214 -41.95 42.29 2.82
C LYS A 214 -40.89 41.32 2.28
N ASP A 215 -40.65 40.23 2.99
CA ASP A 215 -39.70 39.17 2.63
C ASP A 215 -40.07 38.50 1.28
N ILE A 216 -41.36 38.20 1.08
CA ILE A 216 -41.90 37.68 -0.18
C ILE A 216 -41.78 38.70 -1.33
N LYS A 217 -41.90 40.00 -1.06
CA LYS A 217 -41.64 41.06 -2.05
C LYS A 217 -40.16 41.20 -2.38
N ASP A 218 -39.29 41.20 -1.37
CA ASP A 218 -37.84 41.28 -1.53
C ASP A 218 -37.33 40.07 -2.36
N LEU A 219 -37.82 38.87 -2.07
CA LEU A 219 -37.52 37.65 -2.84
C LEU A 219 -37.92 37.78 -4.32
N LYS A 220 -39.13 38.27 -4.61
CA LYS A 220 -39.61 38.49 -5.98
C LYS A 220 -38.79 39.52 -6.75
N ALA A 221 -38.28 40.55 -6.07
CA ALA A 221 -37.48 41.60 -6.71
C ALA A 221 -36.18 41.03 -7.34
N ASN A 222 -35.63 39.96 -6.76
CA ASN A 222 -34.41 39.34 -7.24
C ASN A 222 -34.62 38.42 -8.46
N PHE A 223 -35.83 37.89 -8.69
CA PHE A 223 -36.07 36.88 -9.73
C PHE A 223 -35.64 37.32 -11.12
N LYS A 224 -35.92 38.58 -11.50
CA LYS A 224 -35.51 39.10 -12.81
C LYS A 224 -33.99 39.07 -12.96
N ALA A 225 -33.25 39.53 -11.95
CA ALA A 225 -31.80 39.56 -11.99
C ALA A 225 -31.20 38.14 -12.07
N TRP A 226 -31.75 37.19 -11.32
CA TRP A 226 -31.32 35.78 -11.37
C TRP A 226 -31.67 35.06 -12.68
N GLN A 227 -32.72 35.50 -13.40
CA GLN A 227 -33.04 34.99 -14.73
C GLN A 227 -32.15 35.58 -15.84
N GLU A 228 -31.56 36.76 -15.61
CA GLU A 228 -30.63 37.43 -16.53
C GLU A 228 -29.15 37.03 -16.27
N ASP A 229 -28.83 36.52 -15.07
CA ASP A 229 -27.49 36.05 -14.69
C ASP A 229 -27.28 34.56 -15.01
N VAL A 230 -26.44 34.28 -16.00
CA VAL A 230 -26.09 32.92 -16.44
C VAL A 230 -25.37 32.08 -15.37
N LYS A 231 -24.91 32.69 -14.26
CA LYS A 231 -24.30 31.96 -13.13
C LYS A 231 -25.30 31.59 -12.04
N MET A 232 -26.54 32.04 -12.11
CA MET A 232 -27.59 31.72 -11.14
C MET A 232 -28.49 30.58 -11.62
N GLU A 233 -28.64 29.55 -10.78
CA GLU A 233 -29.51 28.40 -11.04
C GLU A 233 -30.45 28.15 -9.86
N TYR A 234 -31.74 27.94 -10.13
CA TYR A 234 -32.72 27.54 -9.12
C TYR A 234 -32.49 26.09 -8.71
N ASN A 235 -32.10 25.84 -7.45
CA ASN A 235 -31.71 24.51 -7.00
C ASN A 235 -32.87 23.72 -6.37
N SER A 236 -33.52 24.30 -5.35
CA SER A 236 -34.58 23.63 -4.61
C SER A 236 -35.39 24.60 -3.75
N LEU A 237 -36.55 24.14 -3.32
CA LEU A 237 -37.43 24.82 -2.37
C LEU A 237 -37.59 23.96 -1.11
N VAL A 238 -36.97 24.34 0.00
CA VAL A 238 -37.07 23.61 1.27
C VAL A 238 -38.10 24.28 2.16
N ILE A 239 -39.03 23.52 2.73
CA ILE A 239 -40.14 24.03 3.53
C ILE A 239 -40.28 23.22 4.81
N ASP A 240 -39.98 23.86 5.94
CA ASP A 240 -40.23 23.32 7.27
C ASP A 240 -41.42 24.08 7.89
N ALA A 241 -42.51 23.38 8.18
CA ALA A 241 -43.77 23.98 8.61
C ALA A 241 -44.20 23.54 10.01
N TYR A 242 -44.82 24.45 10.75
CA TYR A 242 -45.06 24.32 12.18
C TYR A 242 -46.51 24.60 12.58
N ALA A 243 -46.91 23.94 13.65
CA ALA A 243 -48.07 24.26 14.46
C ALA A 243 -47.66 24.99 15.74
N SER A 244 -48.61 25.73 16.30
CA SER A 244 -48.50 26.37 17.61
C SER A 244 -49.02 25.40 18.68
N PRO A 245 -48.41 25.36 19.89
CA PRO A 245 -48.85 24.50 20.98
C PRO A 245 -50.10 25.07 21.67
N GLU A 246 -51.24 24.94 21.00
CA GLU A 246 -52.56 25.35 21.51
C GLU A 246 -53.69 24.35 21.20
N GLY A 247 -53.35 23.15 20.75
CA GLY A 247 -54.27 22.14 20.21
C GLY A 247 -53.80 20.72 20.50
N GLU A 248 -54.59 19.73 20.07
CA GLU A 248 -54.19 18.33 20.22
C GLU A 248 -52.98 18.02 19.35
N ILE A 249 -51.93 17.43 19.93
CA ILE A 249 -50.64 17.15 19.28
C ILE A 249 -50.83 16.43 17.93
N SER A 250 -51.67 15.39 17.88
CA SER A 250 -52.00 14.64 16.66
C SER A 250 -52.60 15.51 15.55
N LYS A 251 -53.40 16.52 15.91
CA LYS A 251 -53.98 17.49 14.98
C LYS A 251 -52.94 18.53 14.55
N ASN A 252 -52.05 18.92 15.46
CA ASN A 252 -50.97 19.87 15.20
C ASN A 252 -49.87 19.29 14.29
N GLU A 253 -49.55 17.99 14.40
CA GLU A 253 -48.71 17.27 13.44
C GLU A 253 -49.33 17.25 12.02
N ASN A 254 -50.60 16.89 11.91
CA ASN A 254 -51.32 16.90 10.63
C ASN A 254 -51.41 18.32 10.04
N LEU A 255 -51.74 19.33 10.87
CA LEU A 255 -51.81 20.73 10.48
C LEU A 255 -50.45 21.26 9.98
N ALA A 256 -49.34 20.85 10.61
CA ALA A 256 -48.00 21.19 10.15
C ALA A 256 -47.71 20.58 8.75
N ASN A 257 -48.11 19.34 8.50
CA ASN A 257 -47.98 18.72 7.17
C ASN A 257 -48.82 19.44 6.11
N GLU A 258 -50.07 19.80 6.41
CA GLU A 258 -50.92 20.59 5.51
C GLU A 258 -50.33 21.98 5.22
N ARG A 259 -49.72 22.63 6.22
CA ARG A 259 -49.03 23.92 6.07
C ARG A 259 -47.79 23.82 5.19
N ALA A 260 -47.03 22.73 5.28
CA ALA A 260 -45.91 22.49 4.37
C ALA A 260 -46.41 22.39 2.91
N ALA A 261 -47.44 21.57 2.67
CA ALA A 261 -48.03 21.37 1.35
C ALA A 261 -48.66 22.64 0.77
N SER A 262 -49.32 23.46 1.59
CA SER A 262 -49.94 24.71 1.15
C SER A 262 -48.91 25.80 0.83
N ALA A 263 -47.84 25.90 1.63
CA ALA A 263 -46.70 26.78 1.35
C ALA A 263 -45.99 26.34 0.06
N GLY A 264 -45.73 25.05 -0.12
CA GLY A 264 -45.15 24.49 -1.34
C GLY A 264 -45.97 24.86 -2.57
N LYS A 265 -47.27 24.61 -2.54
CA LYS A 265 -48.20 25.00 -3.62
C LYS A 265 -48.19 26.51 -3.91
N ALA A 266 -48.20 27.36 -2.87
CA ALA A 266 -48.20 28.82 -3.04
C ALA A 266 -46.88 29.34 -3.63
N MET A 267 -45.75 28.82 -3.19
CA MET A 267 -44.42 29.21 -3.64
C MET A 267 -44.10 28.67 -5.03
N ILE A 268 -44.49 27.43 -5.36
CA ILE A 268 -44.40 26.90 -6.73
C ILE A 268 -45.28 27.71 -7.69
N ALA A 269 -46.49 28.11 -7.28
CA ALA A 269 -47.32 28.98 -8.09
C ALA A 269 -46.67 30.36 -8.31
N LEU A 270 -46.02 30.92 -7.29
CA LEU A 270 -45.27 32.17 -7.41
C LEU A 270 -44.09 32.05 -8.40
N LEU A 271 -43.30 30.98 -8.33
CA LEU A 271 -42.20 30.73 -9.26
C LEU A 271 -42.71 30.63 -10.71
N LYS A 272 -43.76 29.83 -10.93
CA LYS A 272 -44.39 29.66 -12.26
C LYS A 272 -44.99 30.96 -12.81
N GLN A 273 -45.58 31.80 -11.97
CA GLN A 273 -46.06 33.14 -12.37
C GLN A 273 -44.93 34.04 -12.89
N ASN A 274 -43.72 33.87 -12.38
CA ASN A 274 -42.52 34.58 -12.83
C ASN A 274 -41.74 33.83 -13.92
N LYS A 275 -42.37 32.84 -14.57
CA LYS A 275 -41.78 32.01 -15.65
C LYS A 275 -40.53 31.24 -15.23
N ILE A 276 -40.38 30.96 -13.93
CA ILE A 276 -39.31 30.11 -13.42
C ILE A 276 -39.75 28.65 -13.59
N GLU A 277 -38.90 27.83 -14.20
CA GLU A 277 -39.14 26.41 -14.36
C GLU A 277 -39.04 25.70 -13.00
N VAL A 278 -39.94 24.76 -12.75
CA VAL A 278 -40.01 24.00 -11.50
C VAL A 278 -40.08 22.52 -11.87
N PRO A 279 -38.94 21.79 -11.86
CA PRO A 279 -38.90 20.38 -12.18
C PRO A 279 -39.59 19.52 -11.12
N GLU A 280 -39.82 18.25 -11.44
CA GLU A 280 -40.32 17.27 -10.47
C GLU A 280 -39.31 17.11 -9.32
N GLY A 281 -39.81 17.01 -8.08
CA GLY A 281 -38.97 16.92 -6.88
C GLY A 281 -38.27 18.23 -6.44
N PHE A 282 -38.56 19.37 -7.09
CA PHE A 282 -37.96 20.66 -6.72
C PHE A 282 -38.28 21.12 -5.29
N SER A 283 -39.48 20.81 -4.77
CA SER A 283 -39.84 21.09 -3.38
C SER A 283 -39.60 19.92 -2.45
N LYS A 284 -39.08 20.21 -1.27
CA LYS A 284 -39.03 19.31 -0.11
C LYS A 284 -39.85 19.93 1.01
N GLU A 285 -41.01 19.35 1.25
CA GLU A 285 -42.00 19.82 2.23
C GLU A 285 -41.95 18.91 3.47
N THR A 286 -41.95 19.49 4.67
CA THR A 286 -41.86 18.74 5.93
C THR A 286 -42.64 19.44 7.03
N GLY A 287 -43.70 18.81 7.54
CA GLY A 287 -44.33 19.22 8.80
C GLY A 287 -43.48 18.79 10.00
N LYS A 288 -43.31 19.69 10.96
CA LYS A 288 -42.51 19.48 12.19
C LYS A 288 -43.35 19.33 13.45
N GLY A 289 -44.67 19.42 13.35
CA GLY A 289 -45.55 19.53 14.51
C GLY A 289 -45.34 20.85 15.25
N GLU A 290 -45.31 20.81 16.57
CA GLU A 290 -45.26 22.00 17.43
C GLU A 290 -43.85 22.55 17.63
N ASP A 291 -43.65 23.84 17.36
CA ASP A 291 -42.36 24.52 17.51
C ASP A 291 -42.06 24.91 18.97
N TRP A 292 -41.83 23.92 19.84
CA TRP A 292 -41.50 24.16 21.25
C TRP A 292 -40.18 24.91 21.46
N THR A 293 -39.22 24.75 20.56
CA THR A 293 -37.93 25.46 20.60
C THR A 293 -38.11 26.93 20.22
N GLY A 294 -38.78 27.21 19.10
CA GLY A 294 -39.12 28.57 18.70
C GLY A 294 -40.06 29.25 19.69
N PHE A 295 -40.96 28.51 20.35
CA PHE A 295 -41.79 29.06 21.42
C PHE A 295 -40.93 29.58 22.58
N LYS A 296 -39.93 28.82 23.03
CA LYS A 296 -38.97 29.29 24.03
C LYS A 296 -38.23 30.54 23.57
N THR A 297 -37.74 30.56 22.33
CA THR A 297 -37.01 31.70 21.75
C THR A 297 -37.87 32.96 21.68
N LEU A 298 -39.11 32.86 21.20
CA LEU A 298 -40.05 33.99 21.15
C LEU A 298 -40.44 34.46 22.55
N MET A 299 -40.65 33.55 23.50
CA MET A 299 -40.91 33.92 24.89
C MET A 299 -39.75 34.69 25.51
N GLN A 300 -38.50 34.26 25.31
CA GLN A 300 -37.31 34.96 25.76
C GLN A 300 -37.22 36.39 25.20
N ALA A 301 -37.51 36.56 23.91
CA ALA A 301 -37.53 37.85 23.23
C ALA A 301 -38.73 38.74 23.59
N SER A 302 -39.80 38.19 24.16
CA SER A 302 -41.06 38.90 24.43
C SER A 302 -40.98 39.91 25.58
N ASP A 303 -41.97 40.81 25.62
CA ASP A 303 -42.26 41.75 26.70
C ASP A 303 -43.26 41.18 27.74
N ILE A 304 -43.61 39.90 27.66
CA ILE A 304 -44.63 39.28 28.51
C ILE A 304 -44.15 39.24 29.96
N LYS A 305 -44.96 39.80 30.86
CA LYS A 305 -44.60 40.08 32.25
C LYS A 305 -44.05 38.87 33.01
N ASP A 306 -44.69 37.70 32.86
CA ASP A 306 -44.32 36.47 33.58
C ASP A 306 -43.59 35.47 32.66
N LYS A 307 -42.87 35.94 31.62
CA LYS A 307 -42.18 35.07 30.65
C LYS A 307 -41.22 34.06 31.28
N GLU A 308 -40.54 34.43 32.37
CA GLU A 308 -39.61 33.56 33.09
C GLU A 308 -40.30 32.35 33.74
N LEU A 309 -41.58 32.47 34.10
CA LEU A 309 -42.38 31.35 34.60
C LEU A 309 -42.67 30.36 33.46
N ILE A 310 -43.04 30.87 32.29
CA ILE A 310 -43.26 30.05 31.08
C ILE A 310 -41.96 29.37 30.64
N ILE A 311 -40.84 30.09 30.59
CA ILE A 311 -39.52 29.53 30.23
C ILE A 311 -39.15 28.40 31.20
N ARG A 312 -39.38 28.56 32.52
CA ARG A 312 -39.16 27.49 33.49
C ARG A 312 -40.05 26.28 33.24
N VAL A 313 -41.33 26.47 32.90
CA VAL A 313 -42.25 25.37 32.55
C VAL A 313 -41.78 24.63 31.29
N LEU A 314 -41.27 25.35 30.29
CA LEU A 314 -40.65 24.78 29.07
C LEU A 314 -39.37 23.97 29.37
N GLU A 315 -38.62 24.30 30.42
CA GLU A 315 -37.39 23.59 30.83
C GLU A 315 -37.65 22.43 31.79
N GLN A 316 -38.61 22.59 32.71
CA GLN A 316 -38.91 21.64 33.79
C GLN A 316 -39.64 20.39 33.29
N TYR A 317 -40.54 20.54 32.32
CA TYR A 317 -41.38 19.43 31.84
C TYR A 317 -40.93 18.96 30.46
N ALA A 318 -40.47 17.72 30.38
CA ALA A 318 -40.17 17.02 29.12
C ALA A 318 -41.45 16.54 28.41
N ASP A 319 -42.52 16.26 29.15
CA ASP A 319 -43.83 15.92 28.60
C ASP A 319 -44.50 17.17 27.99
N VAL A 320 -44.76 17.12 26.68
CA VAL A 320 -45.36 18.22 25.91
C VAL A 320 -46.82 18.52 26.30
N THR A 321 -47.59 17.50 26.68
CA THR A 321 -49.00 17.64 27.08
C THR A 321 -49.07 18.39 28.41
N LYS A 322 -48.27 17.95 29.38
CA LYS A 322 -48.20 18.61 30.70
C LYS A 322 -47.65 20.04 30.59
N ARG A 323 -46.64 20.24 29.74
CA ARG A 323 -46.08 21.56 29.45
C ARG A 323 -47.14 22.52 28.88
N GLU A 324 -47.99 22.04 27.96
CA GLU A 324 -49.10 22.84 27.40
C GLU A 324 -50.16 23.18 28.45
N GLU A 325 -50.55 22.21 29.28
CA GLU A 325 -51.51 22.39 30.39
C GLU A 325 -51.05 23.46 31.39
N GLU A 326 -49.82 23.35 31.88
CA GLU A 326 -49.23 24.27 32.86
C GLU A 326 -49.12 25.71 32.31
N ILE A 327 -48.86 25.86 31.00
CA ILE A 327 -48.84 27.17 30.33
C ILE A 327 -50.25 27.76 30.16
N LYS A 328 -51.26 26.94 29.84
CA LYS A 328 -52.67 27.36 29.76
C LYS A 328 -53.22 27.79 31.12
N ASN A 329 -52.79 27.14 32.20
CA ASN A 329 -53.20 27.47 33.57
C ASN A 329 -52.75 28.87 34.05
N LEU A 330 -51.85 29.54 33.34
CA LEU A 330 -51.42 30.93 33.65
C LEU A 330 -52.44 32.01 33.23
N ALA A 331 -53.60 31.61 32.70
CA ALA A 331 -54.80 32.44 32.49
C ALA A 331 -54.56 33.81 31.82
N ALA A 332 -54.40 34.89 32.60
CA ALA A 332 -54.16 36.23 32.07
C ALA A 332 -52.88 36.30 31.22
N THR A 333 -51.80 35.66 31.68
CA THR A 333 -50.52 35.60 30.96
C THR A 333 -50.65 34.75 29.69
N TYR A 334 -51.39 33.64 29.74
CA TYR A 334 -51.70 32.84 28.54
C TYR A 334 -52.47 33.64 27.49
N ASN A 335 -53.41 34.51 27.90
CA ASN A 335 -54.11 35.39 26.97
C ASN A 335 -53.20 36.41 26.26
N GLU A 336 -52.10 36.83 26.88
CA GLU A 336 -51.07 37.66 26.21
C GLU A 336 -50.22 36.82 25.25
N VAL A 337 -49.77 35.64 25.67
CA VAL A 337 -49.04 34.66 24.83
C VAL A 337 -49.83 34.32 23.57
N ALA A 338 -51.12 34.02 23.71
CA ALA A 338 -52.01 33.66 22.61
C ALA A 338 -52.25 34.80 21.60
N LYS A 339 -52.10 36.06 22.03
CA LYS A 339 -52.23 37.24 21.17
C LYS A 339 -50.91 37.69 20.54
N LYS A 340 -49.79 37.61 21.27
CA LYS A 340 -48.49 38.16 20.87
C LYS A 340 -47.53 37.12 20.26
N VAL A 341 -47.54 35.89 20.77
CA VAL A 341 -46.50 34.87 20.51
C VAL A 341 -47.02 33.72 19.65
N LEU A 342 -48.16 33.10 20.02
CA LEU A 342 -48.69 31.96 19.25
C LEU A 342 -48.93 32.25 17.76
N PRO A 343 -49.35 33.46 17.31
CA PRO A 343 -49.47 33.76 15.89
C PRO A 343 -48.15 33.61 15.11
N GLN A 344 -47.00 33.89 15.72
CA GLN A 344 -45.66 33.74 15.12
C GLN A 344 -45.17 32.28 15.12
N LEU A 345 -45.79 31.38 15.89
CA LEU A 345 -45.51 29.94 15.84
C LEU A 345 -46.31 29.23 14.74
N ARG A 346 -47.37 29.86 14.24
CA ARG A 346 -48.19 29.34 13.14
C ARG A 346 -47.54 29.72 11.81
N ARG A 347 -46.40 29.12 11.47
CA ARG A 347 -45.64 29.50 10.25
C ARG A 347 -45.09 28.32 9.45
N SER A 348 -44.86 28.58 8.17
CA SER A 348 -44.01 27.77 7.29
C SER A 348 -42.75 28.58 6.98
N GLN A 349 -41.58 28.04 7.35
CA GLN A 349 -40.28 28.59 7.01
C GLN A 349 -39.87 28.02 5.65
N VAL A 350 -39.74 28.90 4.66
CA VAL A 350 -39.46 28.53 3.27
C VAL A 350 -38.07 29.05 2.89
N ASN A 351 -37.23 28.20 2.34
CA ASN A 351 -35.93 28.56 1.79
C ASN A 351 -35.90 28.22 0.29
N LEU A 352 -35.81 29.24 -0.56
CA LEU A 352 -35.47 29.06 -1.96
C LEU A 352 -33.95 29.03 -2.11
N VAL A 353 -33.43 27.82 -2.30
CA VAL A 353 -31.99 27.58 -2.49
C VAL A 353 -31.64 27.82 -3.95
N MET A 354 -30.65 28.68 -4.18
CA MET A 354 -30.03 28.90 -5.48
C MET A 354 -28.62 28.31 -5.49
N LYS A 355 -28.12 27.88 -6.66
CA LYS A 355 -26.69 27.78 -6.90
C LYS A 355 -26.20 29.09 -7.53
N HIS A 356 -25.06 29.59 -7.08
CA HIS A 356 -24.25 30.58 -7.78
C HIS A 356 -22.98 29.88 -8.29
N HIS A 357 -22.92 29.62 -9.59
CA HIS A 357 -21.81 28.92 -10.24
C HIS A 357 -20.56 29.79 -10.26
N ASN A 358 -19.42 29.17 -9.98
CA ASN A 358 -18.11 29.78 -10.13
C ASN A 358 -17.65 29.69 -11.60
N LEU A 359 -16.35 29.86 -11.89
CA LEU A 359 -15.85 29.71 -13.25
C LEU A 359 -15.97 28.26 -13.73
N THR A 360 -16.52 28.08 -14.92
CA THR A 360 -16.58 26.79 -15.63
C THR A 360 -15.20 26.35 -16.11
N ASP A 361 -15.05 25.05 -16.37
CA ASP A 361 -13.81 24.43 -16.83
C ASP A 361 -13.27 25.09 -18.12
N ASP A 362 -14.15 25.58 -19.00
CA ASP A 362 -13.76 26.25 -20.25
C ASP A 362 -13.46 27.76 -20.06
N GLU A 363 -14.15 28.46 -19.15
CA GLU A 363 -13.73 29.79 -18.69
C GLU A 363 -12.34 29.73 -18.05
N LEU A 364 -12.08 28.73 -17.19
CA LEU A 364 -10.78 28.53 -16.53
C LEU A 364 -9.66 28.26 -17.53
N LYS A 365 -9.88 27.38 -18.53
CA LYS A 365 -8.90 27.17 -19.62
C LYS A 365 -8.62 28.47 -20.39
N THR A 366 -9.67 29.19 -20.76
CA THR A 366 -9.55 30.48 -21.46
C THR A 366 -8.74 31.49 -20.65
N LEU A 367 -8.97 31.57 -19.33
CA LEU A 367 -8.24 32.45 -18.43
C LEU A 367 -6.80 32.00 -18.20
N VAL A 368 -6.51 30.69 -18.14
CA VAL A 368 -5.14 30.16 -18.11
C VAL A 368 -4.33 30.60 -19.33
N ASP A 369 -4.94 30.67 -20.52
CA ASP A 369 -4.25 31.07 -21.75
C ASP A 369 -4.15 32.59 -21.94
N THR A 370 -5.11 33.36 -21.43
CA THR A 370 -5.21 34.80 -21.72
C THR A 370 -4.84 35.71 -20.55
N LYS A 371 -5.11 35.30 -19.30
CA LYS A 371 -5.01 36.15 -18.11
C LYS A 371 -4.91 35.34 -16.82
N ILE A 372 -3.93 34.41 -16.76
CA ILE A 372 -3.76 33.50 -15.62
C ILE A 372 -3.61 34.25 -14.29
N ASP A 373 -2.98 35.43 -14.31
CA ASP A 373 -2.83 36.32 -13.15
C ASP A 373 -4.17 36.88 -12.59
N SER A 374 -5.32 36.65 -13.24
CA SER A 374 -6.64 36.97 -12.68
C SER A 374 -7.29 35.85 -11.87
N LEU A 375 -6.81 34.61 -11.99
CA LEU A 375 -7.35 33.46 -11.26
C LEU A 375 -6.89 33.45 -9.79
N ASP A 376 -7.76 33.06 -8.86
CA ASP A 376 -7.34 32.86 -7.45
C ASP A 376 -6.55 31.55 -7.25
N ALA A 377 -6.11 31.30 -6.01
CA ALA A 377 -5.28 30.14 -5.68
C ALA A 377 -5.98 28.81 -6.00
N GLU A 378 -7.24 28.64 -5.58
CA GLU A 378 -7.96 27.38 -5.79
C GLU A 378 -8.33 27.20 -7.26
N GLN A 379 -8.70 28.28 -7.94
CA GLN A 379 -8.93 28.29 -9.39
C GLN A 379 -7.71 27.87 -10.19
N MET A 380 -6.51 28.36 -9.83
CA MET A 380 -5.26 27.99 -10.53
C MET A 380 -4.86 26.54 -10.29
N LEU A 381 -4.98 26.05 -9.05
CA LEU A 381 -4.70 24.65 -8.73
C LEU A 381 -5.70 23.71 -9.43
N TYR A 382 -6.99 24.03 -9.37
CA TYR A 382 -8.04 23.27 -10.05
C TYR A 382 -7.84 23.29 -11.58
N ALA A 383 -7.54 24.46 -12.17
CA ALA A 383 -7.32 24.58 -13.61
C ALA A 383 -6.15 23.72 -14.11
N ALA A 384 -5.12 23.47 -13.31
CA ALA A 384 -4.04 22.54 -13.65
C ALA A 384 -4.53 21.08 -13.78
N THR A 385 -5.57 20.68 -13.04
CA THR A 385 -6.18 19.33 -13.14
C THR A 385 -6.89 19.09 -14.48
N LEU A 386 -7.33 20.15 -15.16
CA LEU A 386 -8.06 20.11 -16.44
C LEU A 386 -7.20 19.71 -17.66
N TYR A 387 -5.89 19.55 -17.46
CA TYR A 387 -4.92 19.18 -18.50
C TYR A 387 -4.36 17.78 -18.25
N ASN A 388 -3.93 17.10 -19.32
CA ASN A 388 -3.12 15.87 -19.22
C ASN A 388 -1.64 16.13 -19.53
N ASP A 389 -1.33 17.18 -20.29
CA ASP A 389 0.04 17.56 -20.62
C ASP A 389 0.81 18.06 -19.38
N LEU A 390 1.98 17.46 -19.12
CA LEU A 390 2.82 17.79 -17.97
C LEU A 390 3.45 19.18 -18.10
N ALA A 391 3.81 19.63 -19.31
CA ALA A 391 4.42 20.94 -19.50
C ALA A 391 3.43 22.08 -19.22
N LYS A 392 2.16 21.91 -19.63
CA LYS A 392 1.07 22.84 -19.31
C LYS A 392 0.82 22.90 -17.81
N LYS A 393 0.75 21.75 -17.11
CA LYS A 393 0.66 21.69 -15.63
C LYS A 393 1.82 22.42 -14.96
N GLU A 394 3.05 22.14 -15.39
CA GLU A 394 4.26 22.80 -14.89
C GLU A 394 4.17 24.32 -15.02
N SER A 395 3.70 24.83 -16.17
CA SER A 395 3.54 26.27 -16.40
C SER A 395 2.51 26.91 -15.45
N ILE A 396 1.40 26.21 -15.16
CA ILE A 396 0.35 26.71 -14.27
C ILE A 396 0.84 26.72 -12.82
N TYR A 397 1.49 25.64 -12.35
CA TYR A 397 2.02 25.59 -10.98
C TYR A 397 3.17 26.58 -10.75
N LYS A 398 4.04 26.82 -11.75
CA LYS A 398 5.06 27.89 -11.67
C LYS A 398 4.45 29.29 -11.64
N SER A 399 3.37 29.53 -12.39
CA SER A 399 2.61 30.78 -12.29
C SER A 399 1.93 30.93 -10.93
N PHE A 400 1.37 29.85 -10.37
CA PHE A 400 0.79 29.85 -9.02
C PHE A 400 1.85 30.21 -7.98
N GLU A 401 2.99 29.53 -8.00
CA GLU A 401 4.11 29.72 -7.08
C GLU A 401 4.64 31.16 -7.12
N LYS A 402 4.78 31.74 -8.32
CA LYS A 402 5.18 33.14 -8.50
C LYS A 402 4.16 34.11 -7.91
N LYS A 403 2.86 33.81 -8.02
CA LYS A 403 1.75 34.68 -7.57
C LYS A 403 1.47 34.54 -6.07
N PHE A 404 1.63 33.34 -5.52
CA PHE A 404 1.35 32.97 -4.13
C PHE A 404 2.62 32.43 -3.46
N PRO A 405 3.68 33.24 -3.29
CA PRO A 405 5.01 32.77 -2.85
C PRO A 405 5.06 32.21 -1.42
N ASN A 406 4.00 32.43 -0.63
CA ASN A 406 3.85 31.92 0.74
C ASN A 406 2.91 30.70 0.82
N ASP A 407 2.45 30.16 -0.31
CA ASP A 407 1.62 28.95 -0.37
C ASP A 407 2.48 27.76 -0.80
N TRP A 408 2.75 26.84 0.14
CA TRP A 408 3.63 25.68 -0.05
C TRP A 408 3.14 24.74 -1.16
N ARG A 409 1.86 24.79 -1.53
CA ARG A 409 1.26 23.95 -2.58
C ARG A 409 1.87 24.22 -3.95
N GLY A 410 2.30 25.46 -4.21
CA GLY A 410 2.98 25.87 -5.45
C GLY A 410 4.24 25.05 -5.72
N PRO A 411 5.32 25.24 -4.94
CA PRO A 411 6.56 24.50 -5.14
C PRO A 411 6.36 22.98 -4.93
N ASN A 412 5.49 22.53 -4.01
CA ASN A 412 5.17 21.10 -3.91
C ASN A 412 4.62 20.53 -5.23
N ASN A 413 3.73 21.25 -5.91
CA ASN A 413 3.11 20.75 -7.14
C ASN A 413 4.04 20.88 -8.36
N VAL A 414 4.98 21.83 -8.37
CA VAL A 414 6.10 21.84 -9.34
C VAL A 414 7.01 20.63 -9.11
N GLY A 415 7.41 20.37 -7.86
CA GLY A 415 8.22 19.20 -7.50
C GLY A 415 7.55 17.86 -7.86
N TYR A 416 6.22 17.75 -7.68
CA TYR A 416 5.43 16.60 -8.12
C TYR A 416 5.56 16.34 -9.63
N ILE A 417 5.48 17.40 -10.46
CA ILE A 417 5.68 17.28 -11.91
C ILE A 417 7.12 16.87 -12.24
N TYR A 418 8.11 17.40 -11.52
CA TYR A 418 9.51 17.00 -11.71
C TYR A 418 9.79 15.54 -11.34
N VAL A 419 9.13 14.96 -10.32
CA VAL A 419 9.17 13.51 -10.06
C VAL A 419 8.63 12.73 -11.26
N ALA A 420 7.48 13.12 -11.81
CA ALA A 420 6.90 12.48 -12.99
C ALA A 420 7.78 12.61 -14.26
N GLN A 421 8.63 13.64 -14.32
CA GLN A 421 9.64 13.84 -15.37
C GLN A 421 11.01 13.22 -15.04
N ASN A 422 11.16 12.50 -13.92
CA ASN A 422 12.42 11.94 -13.40
C ASN A 422 13.55 12.99 -13.16
N LYS A 423 13.18 14.26 -12.93
CA LYS A 423 14.09 15.37 -12.61
C LYS A 423 14.31 15.46 -11.10
N LEU A 424 14.93 14.44 -10.51
CA LEU A 424 14.97 14.27 -9.05
C LEU A 424 15.70 15.40 -8.30
N ALA A 425 16.73 16.00 -8.89
CA ALA A 425 17.44 17.14 -8.30
C ALA A 425 16.57 18.41 -8.25
N ASP A 426 15.87 18.71 -9.34
CA ASP A 426 14.93 19.85 -9.39
C ASP A 426 13.74 19.61 -8.46
N ALA A 427 13.20 18.38 -8.44
CA ALA A 427 12.13 17.98 -7.53
C ALA A 427 12.53 18.17 -6.06
N LYS A 428 13.77 17.79 -5.69
CA LYS A 428 14.30 18.00 -4.34
C LYS A 428 14.28 19.48 -3.94
N ALA A 429 14.80 20.36 -4.81
CA ALA A 429 14.86 21.79 -4.54
C ALA A 429 13.46 22.40 -4.31
N GLU A 430 12.47 21.99 -5.11
CA GLU A 430 11.09 22.46 -4.94
C GLU A 430 10.41 21.91 -3.68
N PHE A 431 10.61 20.63 -3.34
CA PHE A 431 10.08 20.08 -2.09
C PHE A 431 10.75 20.68 -0.85
N GLU A 432 12.06 20.97 -0.90
CA GLU A 432 12.77 21.68 0.18
C GLU A 432 12.25 23.13 0.33
N LYS A 433 11.96 23.80 -0.79
CA LYS A 433 11.31 25.12 -0.80
C LYS A 433 9.90 25.08 -0.21
N ALA A 434 9.08 24.10 -0.57
CA ALA A 434 7.76 23.88 0.03
C ALA A 434 7.86 23.65 1.54
N ASN A 435 8.83 22.83 1.98
CA ASN A 435 9.05 22.49 3.39
C ASN A 435 9.53 23.70 4.21
N ALA A 436 10.24 24.64 3.59
CA ALA A 436 10.68 25.89 4.21
C ALA A 436 9.53 26.90 4.40
N ILE A 437 8.47 26.81 3.58
CA ILE A 437 7.22 27.57 3.76
C ILE A 437 6.37 26.89 4.85
N GLU A 438 6.04 25.61 4.67
CA GLU A 438 5.28 24.80 5.62
C GLU A 438 5.67 23.30 5.53
N SER A 439 6.14 22.73 6.64
CA SER A 439 6.44 21.29 6.74
C SER A 439 5.15 20.48 6.91
N THR A 440 4.44 20.19 5.82
CA THR A 440 3.23 19.37 5.82
C THR A 440 3.52 17.87 5.67
N PRO A 441 2.57 16.99 6.04
CA PRO A 441 2.70 15.54 5.77
C PRO A 441 2.89 15.21 4.28
N ILE A 442 2.27 15.98 3.37
CA ILE A 442 2.39 15.83 1.92
C ILE A 442 3.82 16.12 1.45
N VAL A 443 4.39 17.23 1.90
CA VAL A 443 5.78 17.60 1.55
C VAL A 443 6.78 16.60 2.13
N ASN A 444 6.54 16.12 3.36
CA ASN A 444 7.39 15.09 3.98
C ASN A 444 7.34 13.76 3.20
N ASN A 445 6.17 13.32 2.69
CA ASN A 445 6.11 12.16 1.79
C ASN A 445 7.01 12.37 0.56
N ASN A 446 6.89 13.54 -0.06
CA ASN A 446 7.57 13.82 -1.32
C ASN A 446 9.10 13.92 -1.14
N LEU A 447 9.59 14.47 -0.02
CA LEU A 447 11.00 14.41 0.37
C LEU A 447 11.47 12.97 0.65
N GLY A 448 10.63 12.13 1.26
CA GLY A 448 10.93 10.72 1.51
C GLY A 448 11.21 9.93 0.21
N ILE A 449 10.48 10.24 -0.87
CA ILE A 449 10.69 9.64 -2.20
C ILE A 449 12.06 9.99 -2.76
N ILE A 450 12.45 11.26 -2.66
CA ILE A 450 13.78 11.72 -3.09
C ILE A 450 14.88 10.97 -2.33
N GLU A 451 14.76 10.83 -1.02
CA GLU A 451 15.74 10.08 -0.23
C GLU A 451 15.72 8.57 -0.56
N ARG A 452 14.56 7.97 -0.86
CA ARG A 452 14.49 6.55 -1.28
C ARG A 452 15.19 6.34 -2.62
N LEU A 453 14.95 7.22 -3.60
CA LEU A 453 15.54 7.14 -4.94
C LEU A 453 17.05 7.42 -4.92
N ASN A 454 17.55 8.20 -3.94
CA ASN A 454 18.97 8.35 -3.65
C ASN A 454 19.59 7.16 -2.88
N GLY A 455 18.81 6.14 -2.51
CA GLY A 455 19.26 4.96 -1.75
C GLY A 455 19.27 5.14 -0.22
N ASN A 456 18.88 6.30 0.30
CA ASN A 456 18.90 6.63 1.73
C ASN A 456 17.66 6.10 2.45
N LEU A 457 17.49 4.77 2.48
CA LEU A 457 16.27 4.09 2.95
C LEU A 457 15.83 4.48 4.37
N ASP A 458 16.77 4.70 5.30
CA ASP A 458 16.45 5.10 6.68
C ASP A 458 15.99 6.56 6.78
N ALA A 459 16.57 7.45 5.98
CA ALA A 459 16.13 8.84 5.88
C ALA A 459 14.74 8.92 5.23
N ALA A 460 14.48 8.13 4.19
CA ALA A 460 13.18 8.01 3.55
C ALA A 460 12.09 7.54 4.53
N LEU A 461 12.35 6.51 5.34
CA LEU A 461 11.42 6.08 6.40
C LEU A 461 11.17 7.19 7.42
N ALA A 462 12.21 7.90 7.88
CA ALA A 462 12.06 9.01 8.83
C ALA A 462 11.20 10.17 8.27
N TYR A 463 11.23 10.40 6.95
CA TYR A 463 10.30 11.30 6.26
C TYR A 463 8.88 10.72 6.19
N TYR A 464 8.72 9.44 5.85
CA TYR A 464 7.40 8.80 5.80
C TYR A 464 6.71 8.66 7.17
N GLU A 465 7.44 8.67 8.29
CA GLU A 465 6.82 8.78 9.61
C GLU A 465 6.23 10.18 9.86
N LYS A 466 6.90 11.24 9.41
CA LYS A 466 6.36 12.62 9.45
C LYS A 466 5.20 12.83 8.47
N ALA A 467 5.09 11.98 7.46
CA ALA A 467 4.03 12.00 6.46
C ALA A 467 2.72 11.31 6.91
N ALA A 468 2.65 10.79 8.14
CA ALA A 468 1.46 10.12 8.66
C ALA A 468 0.18 10.96 8.45
N GLY A 469 -0.82 10.36 7.80
CA GLY A 469 -2.09 11.01 7.48
C GLY A 469 -2.14 11.74 6.13
N ALA A 470 -1.05 11.83 5.37
CA ALA A 470 -1.07 12.49 4.04
C ALA A 470 -1.87 11.74 2.97
N GLY A 471 -2.02 10.43 3.10
CA GLY A 471 -2.66 9.55 2.11
C GLY A 471 -2.25 8.08 2.29
N LYS A 472 -2.79 7.20 1.45
CA LYS A 472 -2.39 5.78 1.38
C LYS A 472 -1.01 5.61 0.73
N GLU A 473 -0.64 6.57 -0.10
CA GLU A 473 0.60 6.69 -0.87
C GLU A 473 1.83 6.59 0.04
N VAL A 474 1.73 7.14 1.26
CA VAL A 474 2.77 7.03 2.30
C VAL A 474 3.04 5.58 2.69
N ASN A 475 1.98 4.79 2.87
CA ASN A 475 2.11 3.38 3.21
C ASN A 475 2.63 2.58 2.00
N GLU A 476 2.14 2.86 0.79
CA GLU A 476 2.70 2.27 -0.44
C GLU A 476 4.23 2.49 -0.54
N ASN A 477 4.69 3.72 -0.28
CA ASN A 477 6.10 4.09 -0.31
C ASN A 477 6.92 3.39 0.80
N LYS A 478 6.40 3.28 2.03
CA LYS A 478 7.00 2.46 3.10
C LYS A 478 7.03 0.96 2.71
N GLY A 479 6.00 0.48 2.01
CA GLY A 479 5.90 -0.90 1.50
C GLY A 479 7.05 -1.25 0.55
N ILE A 480 7.42 -0.35 -0.37
CA ILE A 480 8.57 -0.50 -1.26
C ILE A 480 9.87 -0.69 -0.45
N ILE A 481 10.10 0.14 0.57
CA ILE A 481 11.30 0.02 1.43
C ILE A 481 11.32 -1.31 2.19
N ASN A 482 10.16 -1.74 2.69
CA ASN A 482 10.08 -2.99 3.45
C ASN A 482 10.32 -4.24 2.58
N ILE A 483 9.93 -4.23 1.30
CA ILE A 483 10.37 -5.26 0.33
C ILE A 483 11.90 -5.25 0.19
N ILE A 484 12.51 -4.07 0.00
CA ILE A 484 13.97 -3.92 -0.17
C ILE A 484 14.74 -4.37 1.09
N LYS A 485 14.17 -4.18 2.29
CA LYS A 485 14.76 -4.61 3.56
C LYS A 485 14.50 -6.08 3.92
N GLY A 486 13.63 -6.79 3.19
CA GLY A 486 13.24 -8.17 3.49
C GLY A 486 12.15 -8.32 4.56
N ASP A 487 11.49 -7.23 4.97
CA ASP A 487 10.37 -7.26 5.93
C ASP A 487 9.03 -7.38 5.18
N TYR A 488 8.73 -8.58 4.68
CA TYR A 488 7.54 -8.80 3.86
C TYR A 488 6.24 -8.76 4.68
N VAL A 489 6.30 -8.96 6.00
CA VAL A 489 5.16 -8.80 6.91
C VAL A 489 4.77 -7.33 7.02
N ALA A 490 5.73 -6.44 7.27
CA ALA A 490 5.46 -5.00 7.26
C ALA A 490 5.13 -4.49 5.84
N ALA A 491 5.73 -5.05 4.78
CA ALA A 491 5.39 -4.69 3.40
C ALA A 491 3.93 -5.04 3.04
N THR A 492 3.47 -6.26 3.35
CA THR A 492 2.09 -6.67 3.09
C THR A 492 1.08 -5.86 3.92
N SER A 493 1.40 -5.54 5.16
CA SER A 493 0.59 -4.62 5.99
C SER A 493 0.46 -3.23 5.35
N ASN A 494 1.59 -2.67 4.88
CA ASN A 494 1.64 -1.37 4.22
C ASN A 494 0.87 -1.31 2.88
N PHE A 495 0.81 -2.42 2.14
CA PHE A 495 0.02 -2.53 0.91
C PHE A 495 -1.44 -3.01 1.13
N SER A 496 -1.94 -3.00 2.36
CA SER A 496 -3.32 -3.41 2.66
C SER A 496 -4.34 -2.55 1.90
N GLY A 497 -5.21 -3.21 1.12
CA GLY A 497 -6.20 -2.56 0.26
C GLY A 497 -5.66 -1.95 -1.05
N VAL A 498 -4.38 -2.15 -1.38
CA VAL A 498 -3.74 -1.61 -2.59
C VAL A 498 -3.61 -2.70 -3.67
N ASN A 499 -4.04 -2.39 -4.88
CA ASN A 499 -3.80 -3.22 -6.08
C ASN A 499 -2.66 -2.61 -6.90
N SER A 500 -1.46 -3.17 -6.77
CA SER A 500 -0.26 -2.78 -7.53
C SER A 500 0.67 -3.99 -7.70
N PHE A 501 1.61 -3.89 -8.64
CA PHE A 501 2.67 -4.89 -8.80
C PHE A 501 3.44 -5.12 -7.49
N ASN A 502 3.80 -4.05 -6.77
CA ASN A 502 4.55 -4.17 -5.52
C ASN A 502 3.72 -4.76 -4.37
N ALA A 503 2.40 -4.52 -4.33
CA ALA A 503 1.49 -5.19 -3.41
C ALA A 503 1.41 -6.71 -3.67
N ALA A 504 1.35 -7.11 -4.94
CA ALA A 504 1.42 -8.51 -5.36
C ALA A 504 2.77 -9.14 -5.02
N LEU A 505 3.89 -8.44 -5.26
CA LEU A 505 5.23 -8.90 -4.93
C LEU A 505 5.40 -9.10 -3.42
N ALA A 506 4.95 -8.15 -2.58
CA ALA A 506 4.99 -8.30 -1.13
C ALA A 506 4.23 -9.55 -0.65
N ASN A 507 3.05 -9.82 -1.22
CA ASN A 507 2.27 -11.02 -0.91
C ASN A 507 3.02 -12.30 -1.30
N LEU A 508 3.59 -12.35 -2.51
CA LEU A 508 4.35 -13.50 -2.99
C LEU A 508 5.58 -13.79 -2.12
N LEU A 509 6.31 -12.74 -1.73
CA LEU A 509 7.47 -12.85 -0.85
C LEU A 509 7.10 -13.26 0.58
N ASN A 510 5.91 -12.87 1.05
CA ASN A 510 5.34 -13.35 2.32
C ASN A 510 4.67 -14.74 2.20
N GLY A 511 4.91 -15.48 1.11
CA GLY A 511 4.45 -16.86 0.91
C GLY A 511 3.03 -17.03 0.35
N ASN A 512 2.31 -15.94 0.07
CA ASN A 512 0.99 -15.99 -0.56
C ASN A 512 1.13 -15.97 -2.09
N ASN A 513 0.95 -17.12 -2.75
CA ASN A 513 1.01 -17.22 -4.22
C ASN A 513 -0.27 -16.72 -4.93
N SER A 514 -1.36 -16.42 -4.21
CA SER A 514 -2.65 -16.04 -4.81
C SER A 514 -2.70 -14.57 -5.22
N ILE A 515 -1.76 -14.14 -6.06
CA ILE A 515 -1.49 -12.73 -6.38
C ILE A 515 -2.14 -12.23 -7.68
N GLY A 516 -2.83 -13.12 -8.42
CA GLY A 516 -3.42 -12.80 -9.73
C GLY A 516 -4.38 -11.61 -9.68
N GLN A 517 -5.37 -11.65 -8.76
CA GLN A 517 -6.37 -10.58 -8.63
C GLN A 517 -5.78 -9.22 -8.22
N THR A 518 -4.73 -9.20 -7.38
CA THR A 518 -4.04 -7.96 -7.00
C THR A 518 -3.39 -7.29 -8.20
N ILE A 519 -2.87 -8.08 -9.15
CA ILE A 519 -2.33 -7.59 -10.42
C ILE A 519 -3.46 -7.22 -11.38
N ASP A 520 -4.47 -8.07 -11.58
CA ASP A 520 -5.54 -7.85 -12.57
C ASP A 520 -6.35 -6.57 -12.30
N ASN A 521 -6.46 -6.17 -11.03
CA ASN A 521 -7.10 -4.95 -10.58
C ASN A 521 -6.15 -3.72 -10.48
N SER A 522 -4.87 -3.87 -10.86
CA SER A 522 -3.87 -2.79 -10.83
C SER A 522 -3.77 -2.05 -12.17
N ALA A 523 -3.16 -0.86 -12.15
CA ALA A 523 -2.74 -0.18 -13.37
C ALA A 523 -1.61 -0.93 -14.10
N ASP A 524 -0.82 -1.72 -13.36
CA ASP A 524 0.37 -2.43 -13.84
C ASP A 524 0.03 -3.78 -14.52
N LYS A 525 -1.25 -4.13 -14.66
CA LYS A 525 -1.72 -5.47 -15.06
C LYS A 525 -1.17 -5.97 -16.40
N ASP A 526 -0.92 -5.04 -17.31
CA ASP A 526 -0.48 -5.28 -18.68
C ASP A 526 1.06 -5.26 -18.84
N GLU A 527 1.81 -4.97 -17.77
CA GLU A 527 3.28 -4.92 -17.77
C GLU A 527 3.91 -6.31 -17.94
N ALA A 528 5.03 -6.40 -18.66
CA ALA A 528 5.73 -7.67 -18.88
C ALA A 528 6.12 -8.36 -17.56
N LEU A 529 6.58 -7.58 -16.57
CA LEU A 529 6.93 -8.07 -15.24
C LEU A 529 5.72 -8.58 -14.45
N SER A 530 4.53 -8.01 -14.65
CA SER A 530 3.30 -8.49 -13.99
C SER A 530 2.95 -9.92 -14.41
N TYR A 531 3.11 -10.25 -15.69
CA TYR A 531 3.00 -11.64 -16.16
C TYR A 531 4.16 -12.51 -15.63
N TYR A 532 5.40 -11.98 -15.58
CA TYR A 532 6.53 -12.73 -15.01
C TYR A 532 6.29 -13.13 -13.54
N LEU A 533 5.73 -12.21 -12.74
CA LEU A 533 5.39 -12.47 -11.34
C LEU A 533 4.27 -13.51 -11.19
N LYS A 534 3.26 -13.49 -12.08
CA LYS A 534 2.25 -14.57 -12.18
C LYS A 534 2.88 -15.91 -12.58
N ALA A 535 3.88 -15.91 -13.46
CA ALA A 535 4.59 -17.13 -13.83
C ALA A 535 5.33 -17.75 -12.63
N ILE A 536 6.00 -16.93 -11.81
CA ILE A 536 6.61 -17.38 -10.54
C ILE A 536 5.53 -17.94 -9.59
N ALA A 537 4.40 -17.25 -9.44
CA ALA A 537 3.30 -17.71 -8.59
C ALA A 537 2.75 -19.07 -9.02
N GLY A 538 2.64 -19.31 -10.33
CA GLY A 538 2.29 -20.62 -10.91
C GLY A 538 3.34 -21.69 -10.57
N ALA A 539 4.62 -21.41 -10.81
CA ALA A 539 5.72 -22.33 -10.52
C ALA A 539 5.79 -22.72 -9.03
N ARG A 540 5.64 -21.74 -8.12
CA ARG A 540 5.60 -21.97 -6.67
C ARG A 540 4.39 -22.78 -6.22
N SER A 541 3.26 -22.67 -6.94
CA SER A 541 2.02 -23.40 -6.64
C SER A 541 1.94 -24.77 -7.33
N GLY A 542 2.92 -25.13 -8.16
CA GLY A 542 2.91 -26.36 -8.96
C GLY A 542 2.05 -26.27 -10.23
N ASP A 543 1.42 -25.13 -10.52
CA ASP A 543 0.60 -24.91 -11.70
C ASP A 543 1.48 -24.61 -12.92
N LYS A 544 1.88 -25.68 -13.62
CA LYS A 544 2.64 -25.59 -14.87
C LYS A 544 1.90 -24.77 -15.94
N GLY A 545 0.59 -24.90 -16.04
CA GLY A 545 -0.19 -24.22 -17.09
C GLY A 545 -0.13 -22.70 -16.89
N ALA A 546 -0.50 -22.24 -15.69
CA ALA A 546 -0.41 -20.83 -15.33
C ALA A 546 1.03 -20.30 -15.41
N MET A 547 2.03 -21.09 -14.99
CA MET A 547 3.44 -20.74 -15.14
C MET A 547 3.79 -20.45 -16.60
N VAL A 548 3.54 -21.40 -17.49
CA VAL A 548 3.96 -21.34 -18.89
C VAL A 548 3.20 -20.24 -19.64
N ASP A 549 1.89 -20.12 -19.50
CA ASP A 549 1.10 -19.17 -20.29
C ASP A 549 1.37 -17.70 -19.88
N ASN A 550 1.59 -17.46 -18.60
CA ASN A 550 2.09 -16.16 -18.15
C ASN A 550 3.52 -15.91 -18.61
N LEU A 551 4.40 -16.93 -18.66
CA LEU A 551 5.77 -16.76 -19.14
C LEU A 551 5.84 -16.49 -20.66
N LYS A 552 4.97 -17.14 -21.47
CA LYS A 552 4.78 -16.83 -22.90
C LYS A 552 4.33 -15.37 -23.09
N THR A 553 3.43 -14.88 -22.24
CA THR A 553 2.93 -13.49 -22.29
C THR A 553 4.00 -12.48 -21.84
N ALA A 554 4.74 -12.77 -20.77
CA ALA A 554 5.84 -11.95 -20.30
C ALA A 554 6.95 -11.83 -21.36
N THR A 555 7.38 -12.95 -21.94
CA THR A 555 8.50 -13.00 -22.90
C THR A 555 8.15 -12.48 -24.30
N SER A 556 6.86 -12.40 -24.66
CA SER A 556 6.41 -11.72 -25.88
C SER A 556 6.29 -10.20 -25.72
N LYS A 557 6.05 -9.70 -24.50
CA LYS A 557 6.09 -8.27 -24.17
C LYS A 557 7.52 -7.76 -23.94
N ASP A 558 8.38 -8.55 -23.30
CA ASP A 558 9.80 -8.28 -23.13
C ASP A 558 10.64 -9.56 -23.34
N ALA A 559 11.35 -9.62 -24.45
CA ALA A 559 12.20 -10.76 -24.81
C ALA A 559 13.38 -10.97 -23.84
N SER A 560 13.80 -9.96 -23.07
CA SER A 560 14.89 -10.09 -22.08
C SER A 560 14.54 -11.09 -20.97
N LEU A 561 13.24 -11.22 -20.67
CA LEU A 561 12.72 -12.14 -19.65
C LEU A 561 12.95 -13.61 -20.00
N LYS A 562 13.25 -13.96 -21.27
CA LYS A 562 13.66 -15.32 -21.65
C LYS A 562 14.99 -15.71 -21.00
N ALA A 563 16.00 -14.84 -21.09
CA ALA A 563 17.30 -15.06 -20.49
C ALA A 563 17.19 -15.06 -18.97
N LYS A 564 16.39 -14.15 -18.40
CA LYS A 564 16.10 -14.11 -16.96
C LYS A 564 15.49 -15.42 -16.48
N ALA A 565 14.44 -15.93 -17.14
CA ALA A 565 13.74 -17.16 -16.74
C ALA A 565 14.63 -18.41 -16.76
N LYS A 566 15.57 -18.51 -17.71
CA LYS A 566 16.55 -19.61 -17.79
C LYS A 566 17.40 -19.72 -16.53
N ASP A 567 17.93 -18.58 -16.07
CA ASP A 567 18.82 -18.52 -14.91
C ASP A 567 18.08 -18.34 -13.58
N ASP A 568 16.78 -17.96 -13.59
CA ASP A 568 15.97 -17.78 -12.38
C ASP A 568 15.79 -19.11 -11.60
N ALA A 569 15.97 -19.04 -10.29
CA ALA A 569 15.91 -20.22 -9.43
C ALA A 569 14.46 -20.68 -9.16
N GLU A 570 13.48 -19.79 -9.31
CA GLU A 570 12.03 -20.08 -9.21
C GLU A 570 11.60 -21.20 -10.18
N PHE A 571 12.27 -21.30 -11.33
CA PHE A 571 11.94 -22.28 -12.38
C PHE A 571 12.85 -23.52 -12.41
N ILE A 572 13.74 -23.73 -11.41
CA ILE A 572 14.70 -24.86 -11.39
C ILE A 572 14.04 -26.21 -11.66
N LYS A 573 12.86 -26.47 -11.07
CA LYS A 573 12.11 -27.73 -11.22
C LYS A 573 11.60 -27.98 -12.66
N TYR A 574 11.59 -26.95 -13.50
CA TYR A 574 11.01 -26.96 -14.84
C TYR A 574 12.06 -26.78 -15.96
N ARG A 575 13.36 -26.64 -15.64
CA ARG A 575 14.42 -26.38 -16.63
C ARG A 575 14.56 -27.48 -17.68
N ASP A 576 14.22 -28.73 -17.34
CA ASP A 576 14.21 -29.89 -18.25
C ASP A 576 12.84 -30.15 -18.90
N ASP A 577 11.81 -29.34 -18.60
CA ASP A 577 10.49 -29.46 -19.22
C ASP A 577 10.49 -28.85 -20.63
N ALA A 578 10.05 -29.62 -21.62
CA ALA A 578 10.09 -29.23 -23.02
C ALA A 578 9.23 -27.99 -23.34
N GLU A 579 8.15 -27.73 -22.60
CA GLU A 579 7.28 -26.57 -22.83
C GLU A 579 7.86 -25.30 -22.19
N PHE A 580 8.46 -25.42 -21.01
CA PHE A 580 9.28 -24.37 -20.42
C PHE A 580 10.44 -24.00 -21.37
N GLN A 581 11.21 -25.00 -21.82
CA GLN A 581 12.31 -24.80 -22.76
C GLN A 581 11.85 -24.12 -24.06
N SER A 582 10.73 -24.56 -24.65
CA SER A 582 10.12 -23.93 -25.84
C SER A 582 9.78 -22.45 -25.61
N THR A 583 9.35 -22.09 -24.40
CA THR A 583 8.98 -20.71 -24.04
C THR A 583 10.20 -19.80 -23.87
N VAL A 584 11.30 -20.31 -23.29
CA VAL A 584 12.48 -19.49 -22.93
C VAL A 584 13.64 -19.56 -23.92
N ASN A 585 13.59 -20.44 -24.92
CA ASN A 585 14.63 -20.58 -25.95
C ASN A 585 14.52 -19.58 -27.10
#